data_AF-A0A953AT14-F1
#
_entry.id   AF-A0A953AT14-F1
#
_cell.length_a   1.000
_cell.length_b   1.000
_cell.length_c   1.000
_cell.angle_alpha   90.00
_cell.angle_beta   90.00
_cell.angle_gamma   90.00
#
_symmetry.space_group_name_H-M   'P 1'
#
loop_
_entity.id
_entity.type
_entity.pdbx_description
1 polymer ?
#
loop_
_entity_poly.entity_id
_entity_poly.type
_entity_poly.pdbx_seq_one_letter_code
_entity_poly.pdbx_strand_id
1 'polypeptide(L)'
;MSRLFLATSTLSLLACGSFAPKAGDACSPEGSLACESPTMGLECRDGTLRSISCRGPGGCLEEGNQVRCDPTHAEPGDGCAAA
;
A
#
# COMPACT_ATOMS: atom_id res chain seq x y z
N MET A 1 -38.04 -32.17 -20.58
CA MET A 1 -38.26 -30.71 -20.66
C MET A 1 -37.06 -30.03 -20.02
N SER A 2 -36.26 -29.37 -20.85
CA SER A 2 -34.97 -28.74 -20.52
C SER A 2 -35.17 -27.42 -19.77
N ARG A 3 -34.45 -27.23 -18.65
CA ARG A 3 -33.92 -25.92 -18.22
C ARG A 3 -32.60 -26.15 -17.46
N LEU A 4 -31.55 -26.49 -18.21
CA LEU A 4 -30.17 -26.35 -17.75
C LEU A 4 -29.88 -24.84 -17.64
N PHE A 5 -29.93 -24.27 -16.44
CA PHE A 5 -29.43 -22.93 -16.17
C PHE A 5 -27.90 -23.02 -16.07
N LEU A 6 -27.22 -22.84 -17.20
CA LEU A 6 -25.79 -22.59 -17.26
C LEU A 6 -25.50 -21.19 -16.70
N ALA A 7 -25.42 -21.07 -15.38
CA ALA A 7 -24.75 -19.94 -14.75
C ALA A 7 -23.25 -20.20 -14.82
N THR A 8 -22.64 -20.00 -16.00
CA THR A 8 -21.19 -19.95 -16.14
C THR A 8 -20.71 -18.67 -15.48
N SER A 9 -20.52 -18.74 -14.15
CA SER A 9 -19.79 -17.74 -13.38
C SER A 9 -18.29 -17.90 -13.66
N THR A 10 -17.90 -17.59 -14.89
CA THR A 10 -16.50 -17.36 -15.24
C THR A 10 -16.18 -15.90 -14.98
N LEU A 11 -14.95 -15.63 -14.54
CA LEU A 11 -14.37 -14.32 -14.18
C LEU A 11 -14.67 -13.94 -12.72
N SER A 12 -13.73 -14.09 -11.80
CA SER A 12 -12.53 -13.24 -11.80
C SER A 12 -11.23 -14.02 -11.63
N LEU A 13 -10.30 -13.71 -12.51
CA LEU A 13 -8.91 -14.14 -12.49
C LEU A 13 -8.28 -13.87 -11.13
N LEU A 14 -7.54 -14.87 -10.65
CA LEU A 14 -6.40 -14.73 -9.75
C LEU A 14 -5.54 -13.54 -10.22
N ALA A 15 -5.78 -12.35 -9.68
CA ALA A 15 -4.79 -11.28 -9.70
C ALA A 15 -3.81 -11.53 -8.55
N CYS A 16 -3.11 -12.66 -8.57
CA CYS A 16 -1.86 -12.82 -7.81
C CYS A 16 -0.72 -12.26 -8.66
N GLY A 17 -0.88 -11.01 -9.10
CA GLY A 17 0.23 -10.21 -9.57
C GLY A 17 0.82 -9.57 -8.33
N SER A 18 2.12 -9.75 -8.11
CA SER A 18 2.89 -9.03 -7.10
C SER A 18 2.97 -7.54 -7.49
N PHE A 19 1.82 -6.87 -7.49
CA PHE A 19 1.76 -5.42 -7.63
C PHE A 19 2.33 -4.87 -6.33
N ALA A 20 3.49 -4.24 -6.43
CA ALA A 20 3.99 -3.41 -5.36
C ALA A 20 2.90 -2.37 -5.03
N PRO A 21 2.60 -2.15 -3.74
CA PRO A 21 1.61 -1.18 -3.32
C PRO A 21 1.99 0.22 -3.84
N LYS A 22 0.99 1.03 -4.19
CA LYS A 22 1.17 2.43 -4.58
C LYS A 22 0.12 3.33 -3.93
N ALA A 23 0.34 4.63 -3.98
CA ALA A 23 -0.63 5.60 -3.50
C ALA A 23 -1.98 5.47 -4.22
N GLY A 24 -3.07 5.59 -3.45
CA GLY A 24 -4.44 5.47 -3.92
C GLY A 24 -4.99 4.05 -3.94
N ASP A 25 -4.16 3.03 -3.75
CA ASP A 25 -4.64 1.65 -3.60
C ASP A 25 -5.43 1.49 -2.29
N ALA A 26 -6.45 0.62 -2.32
CA ALA A 26 -7.17 0.25 -1.11
C ALA A 26 -6.26 -0.56 -0.16
N CYS A 27 -6.40 -0.37 1.15
CA CYS A 27 -5.56 -1.02 2.14
C CYS A 27 -6.27 -1.32 3.46
N SER A 28 -5.66 -2.24 4.21
CA SER A 28 -6.01 -2.59 5.58
C SER A 28 -4.85 -3.42 6.17
N PRO A 29 -4.57 -3.35 7.49
CA PRO A 29 -5.20 -2.50 8.50
C PRO A 29 -4.77 -1.02 8.39
N GLU A 30 -5.54 -0.13 9.01
CA GLU A 30 -5.16 1.28 9.21
C GLU A 30 -3.78 1.37 9.88
N GLY A 31 -2.97 2.33 9.44
CA GLY A 31 -1.60 2.52 9.92
C GLY A 31 -0.59 1.50 9.40
N SER A 32 -0.99 0.54 8.56
CA SER A 32 -0.02 -0.32 7.87
C SER A 32 0.91 0.50 6.98
N LEU A 33 2.18 0.10 6.96
CA LEU A 33 3.24 0.76 6.21
C LEU A 33 3.78 -0.16 5.11
N ALA A 34 4.12 0.42 3.97
CA ALA A 34 4.85 -0.23 2.88
C ALA A 34 5.89 0.73 2.29
N CYS A 35 6.96 0.22 1.68
CA CYS A 35 7.88 1.07 0.93
C CYS A 35 7.46 1.18 -0.53
N GLU A 36 7.29 2.41 -1.01
CA GLU A 36 7.12 2.71 -2.44
C GLU A 36 8.49 2.87 -3.12
N SER A 37 9.46 3.45 -2.40
CA SER A 37 10.86 3.57 -2.82
C SER A 37 11.78 3.75 -1.59
N PRO A 38 13.11 3.78 -1.74
CA PRO A 38 14.01 3.99 -0.60
C PRO A 38 13.81 5.31 0.15
N THR A 39 13.13 6.29 -0.44
CA THR A 39 12.89 7.62 0.15
C THR A 39 11.40 7.94 0.35
N MET A 40 10.51 7.03 -0.03
CA MET A 40 9.05 7.20 0.05
C MET A 40 8.38 5.95 0.62
N GLY A 41 7.57 6.15 1.65
CA GLY A 41 6.71 5.13 2.22
C GLY A 41 5.26 5.35 1.82
N LEU A 42 4.43 4.34 2.08
CA LEU A 42 2.99 4.40 1.98
C LEU A 42 2.42 4.08 3.35
N GLU A 43 1.44 4.86 3.79
CA GLU A 43 0.68 4.61 5.00
C GLU A 43 -0.79 4.39 4.64
N CYS A 44 -1.39 3.35 5.22
CA CYS A 44 -2.81 3.12 5.09
C CYS A 44 -3.62 4.07 5.97
N ARG A 45 -4.43 4.91 5.33
CA ARG A 45 -5.32 5.86 6.00
C ARG A 45 -6.66 5.96 5.30
N ASP A 46 -7.73 5.85 6.08
CA ASP A 46 -9.10 5.84 5.60
C ASP A 46 -9.30 4.77 4.53
N GLY A 47 -8.70 3.59 4.74
CA GLY A 47 -8.71 2.47 3.80
C GLY A 47 -7.95 2.70 2.49
N THR A 48 -7.13 3.74 2.39
CA THR A 48 -6.37 4.10 1.18
C THR A 48 -4.90 4.35 1.48
N LEU A 49 -4.00 3.83 0.65
CA LEU A 49 -2.56 4.08 0.75
C LEU A 49 -2.24 5.52 0.38
N ARG A 50 -1.52 6.23 1.26
CA ARG A 50 -1.06 7.60 1.05
C ARG A 50 0.45 7.65 1.12
N SER A 51 1.10 8.33 0.17
CA SER A 51 2.55 8.53 0.20
C SER A 51 2.97 9.40 1.38
N ILE A 52 4.05 8.99 2.04
CA ILE A 52 4.73 9.70 3.12
C ILE A 52 6.22 9.78 2.78
N SER A 53 6.88 10.85 3.25
CA SER A 53 8.31 11.05 3.03
C SER A 53 9.16 10.25 4.02
N CYS A 54 10.12 9.49 3.52
CA CYS A 54 11.12 8.77 4.31
C CYS A 54 12.54 9.21 3.90
N ARG A 55 12.76 10.52 3.73
CA ARG A 55 14.02 11.09 3.21
C ARG A 55 15.13 11.24 4.27
N GLY A 56 14.87 10.83 5.51
CA GLY A 56 15.89 10.74 6.54
C GLY A 56 17.00 9.75 6.16
N PRO A 57 18.17 9.78 6.83
CA PRO A 57 19.28 8.88 6.55
C PRO A 57 18.91 7.39 6.65
N GLY A 58 17.90 7.06 7.44
CA GLY A 58 17.36 5.70 7.56
C GLY A 58 16.46 5.26 6.40
N GLY A 59 16.01 6.16 5.53
CA GLY A 59 15.18 5.81 4.37
C GLY A 59 13.83 5.17 4.73
N CYS A 60 13.23 4.54 3.72
CA CYS A 60 12.20 3.50 3.90
C CYS A 60 12.86 2.13 3.81
N LEU A 61 12.69 1.29 4.83
CA LEU A 61 13.29 -0.03 4.94
C LEU A 61 12.26 -1.08 5.34
N GLU A 62 12.27 -2.21 4.65
CA GLU A 62 11.51 -3.40 5.04
C GLU A 62 12.41 -4.33 5.88
N GLU A 63 12.07 -4.51 7.15
CA GLU A 63 12.77 -5.36 8.11
C GLU A 63 11.87 -6.51 8.58
N GLY A 64 11.93 -7.63 7.86
CA GLY A 64 11.07 -8.78 8.13
C GLY A 64 9.61 -8.48 7.82
N ASN A 65 8.77 -8.40 8.84
CA ASN A 65 7.34 -8.07 8.72
C ASN A 65 7.01 -6.65 9.19
N GLN A 66 8.03 -5.80 9.34
CA GLN A 66 7.88 -4.40 9.72
C GLN A 66 8.48 -3.50 8.65
N VAL A 67 7.88 -2.33 8.50
CA VAL A 67 8.41 -1.27 7.65
C VAL A 67 8.80 -0.11 8.54
N ARG A 68 10.04 0.37 8.36
CA ARG A 68 10.56 1.55 9.03
C ARG A 68 10.67 2.69 8.02
N CYS A 69 10.13 3.84 8.39
CA CYS A 69 10.26 5.08 7.63
C CYS A 69 10.98 6.10 8.52
N ASP A 70 12.03 6.74 7.99
CA ASP A 70 12.72 7.85 8.63
C ASP A 70 12.24 9.20 8.06
N PRO A 71 11.34 9.92 8.76
CA PRO A 71 10.75 11.17 8.26
C PRO A 71 11.60 12.41 8.56
N THR A 72 12.83 12.28 9.08
CA THR A 72 13.61 13.42 9.61
C THR A 72 13.98 14.51 8.60
N HIS A 73 13.88 14.24 7.29
CA HIS A 73 14.06 15.22 6.21
C HIS A 73 12.78 15.45 5.38
N ALA A 74 11.61 15.45 6.02
CA ALA A 74 10.39 15.90 5.37
C ALA A 74 10.46 17.39 4.99
N GLU A 75 9.88 17.74 3.86
CA GLU A 75 9.78 19.09 3.32
C GLU A 75 8.32 19.58 3.31
N PRO A 76 8.08 20.90 3.24
CA PRO A 76 6.74 21.43 3.06
C PRO A 76 6.05 20.83 1.84
N GLY A 77 4.88 20.22 2.06
CA GLY A 77 4.09 19.56 1.02
C GLY A 77 4.15 18.04 1.04
N ASP A 78 5.04 17.43 1.84
CA ASP A 78 5.01 15.99 2.06
C ASP A 78 3.76 15.54 2.83
N GLY A 79 3.33 14.32 2.55
CA GLY A 79 2.32 13.64 3.36
C GLY A 79 2.85 13.38 4.77
N CYS A 80 2.11 13.83 5.79
CA CYS A 80 2.41 13.48 7.18
C CYS A 80 2.01 12.03 7.46
N ALA A 81 2.79 11.29 8.27
CA ALA A 81 2.38 10.01 8.85
C ALA A 81 1.41 10.20 10.03
N ALA A 82 0.59 9.20 10.40
CA ALA A 82 -0.39 9.35 11.48
C ALA A 82 0.32 9.24 12.82
N ALA A 83 -0.08 10.10 13.75
CA ALA A 83 0.48 10.14 15.09
C ALA A 83 -0.03 8.99 15.96
#